data_AF-A0A2V8CIP2-F1
#
_entry.id   AF-A0A2V8CIP2-F1
#
_cell.length_a   1.000
_cell.length_b   1.000
_cell.length_c   1.000
_cell.angle_alpha   90.00
_cell.angle_beta   90.00
_cell.angle_gamma   90.00
#
_symmetry.space_group_name_H-M   'P 1'
#
loop_
_entity.id
_entity.type
_entity.pdbx_description
1 polymer ?
#
loop_
_entity_poly.entity_id
_entity_poly.type
_entity_poly.pdbx_seq_one_letter_code
_entity_poly.pdbx_strand_id
1 'polypeptide(L)'
;MRLGSRRVIAAAVTIMLATASGMGRLLAQRGRAAAPTKPIMVEDVFKNVQALKGIGVDDFLLTMGIMSAAVGSDCVGCHPSAGTDHVDWALDTPRKRTARRMVQMVTALNRDNFNGRQVVTCWTCHRGRDRPVTTPTLDVVYGPPADDSDDVLTQARGVPSVDQVLDKYLQAIGGARNVARVTSFVATGTSVGYRGFGGGGVVEVSAQAPDKRATHISFPEYPDRGVSVRTYDGRTGWIATPLAVVPKYELAGSERDGARLDAMLSFPAQIKQALTNVRVGPPSTIGDQDVTVLQGNGPNGTLATLYLDDRSGLLVRMVRHGRSPIGRVPTQVDYSDYRDVGGIKFPFHWTFAWLDGRDNFEFSDVKLNVPIDAVKFGEPNVAPAPAKVAR
;
A
#
# COMPACT_ATOMS: atom_id res chain seq x y z
N MET A 1 -8.87 82.87 -31.77
CA MET A 1 -7.55 82.24 -31.93
C MET A 1 -7.23 81.47 -30.64
N ARG A 2 -6.54 80.34 -30.78
CA ARG A 2 -6.42 79.22 -29.84
C ARG A 2 -5.79 79.50 -28.46
N LEU A 3 -6.18 78.62 -27.53
CA LEU A 3 -5.40 77.91 -26.49
C LEU A 3 -5.11 78.59 -25.13
N GLY A 4 -5.41 77.83 -24.06
CA GLY A 4 -4.62 77.83 -22.82
C GLY A 4 -5.43 77.88 -21.52
N SER A 5 -5.89 76.73 -21.05
CA SER A 5 -6.78 76.56 -19.90
C SER A 5 -6.12 76.65 -18.51
N ARG A 6 -6.77 77.44 -17.64
CA ARG A 6 -7.10 77.26 -16.20
C ARG A 6 -6.00 76.89 -15.19
N ARG A 7 -5.80 77.79 -14.21
CA ARG A 7 -5.59 77.48 -12.77
C ARG A 7 -6.21 78.57 -11.89
N VAL A 8 -7.09 78.18 -10.97
CA VAL A 8 -7.56 78.93 -9.77
C VAL A 8 -7.73 77.86 -8.69
N ILE A 9 -6.80 77.73 -7.74
CA ILE A 9 -6.78 78.30 -6.38
C ILE A 9 -8.06 78.02 -5.56
N ALA A 10 -7.93 77.17 -4.54
CA ALA A 10 -8.62 77.23 -3.25
C ALA A 10 -7.80 76.35 -2.29
N ALA A 11 -7.09 76.90 -1.31
CA ALA A 11 -7.56 77.38 0.00
C ALA A 11 -8.05 76.25 0.92
N ALA A 12 -7.18 75.98 1.89
CA ALA A 12 -7.19 75.13 3.08
C ALA A 12 -8.52 74.74 3.73
N VAL A 13 -8.61 73.48 4.21
CA VAL A 13 -9.08 73.11 5.55
C VAL A 13 -8.27 71.91 6.06
N THR A 14 -8.04 71.96 7.37
CA THR A 14 -7.10 71.30 8.27
C THR A 14 -7.44 69.86 8.70
N ILE A 15 -6.39 69.15 9.18
CA ILE A 15 -6.31 68.21 10.32
C ILE A 15 -6.25 66.69 10.07
N MET A 16 -5.12 66.14 10.54
CA MET A 16 -4.77 64.79 11.03
C MET A 16 -4.52 63.63 10.06
N LEU A 17 -3.23 63.35 9.89
CA LEU A 17 -2.64 62.10 9.42
C LEU A 17 -2.37 61.14 10.60
N ALA A 18 -2.40 59.83 10.29
CA ALA A 18 -1.91 58.66 11.02
C ALA A 18 -2.81 58.18 12.18
N THR A 19 -3.30 56.92 12.23
CA THR A 19 -2.64 55.65 11.92
C THR A 19 -3.65 54.57 11.45
N ALA A 20 -3.44 53.99 10.27
CA ALA A 20 -4.13 52.76 9.85
C ALA A 20 -3.19 51.55 10.08
N SER A 21 -3.21 51.00 11.29
CA SER A 21 -2.52 49.75 11.63
C SER A 21 -3.44 48.90 12.50
N GLY A 22 -4.17 47.97 11.89
CA GLY A 22 -4.93 47.01 12.67
C GLY A 22 -6.02 46.28 11.89
N MET A 23 -5.65 45.40 10.94
CA MET A 23 -6.51 44.29 10.47
C MET A 23 -5.81 43.37 9.46
N GLY A 24 -4.50 43.10 9.65
CA GLY A 24 -3.71 42.36 8.66
C GLY A 24 -2.68 41.39 9.24
N ARG A 25 -3.03 40.65 10.30
CA ARG A 25 -2.15 39.58 10.85
C ARG A 25 -2.95 38.43 11.44
N LEU A 26 -3.67 37.66 10.62
CA LEU A 26 -4.22 36.35 11.05
C LEU A 26 -4.22 35.27 9.95
N LEU A 27 -3.56 35.48 8.81
CA LEU A 27 -3.49 34.49 7.72
C LEU A 27 -2.06 34.32 7.19
N ALA A 28 -1.13 33.89 8.04
CA ALA A 28 0.20 33.46 7.59
C ALA A 28 0.88 32.51 8.59
N GLN A 29 0.17 31.50 9.07
CA GLN A 29 0.78 30.27 9.56
C GLN A 29 0.23 29.09 8.77
N ARG A 30 0.43 29.13 7.44
CA ARG A 30 0.61 27.87 6.71
C ARG A 30 1.90 27.28 7.26
N GLY A 31 1.78 26.20 8.03
CA GLY A 31 2.92 25.47 8.57
C GLY A 31 3.96 25.28 7.47
N ARG A 32 5.21 25.67 7.76
CA ARG A 32 6.35 25.32 6.93
C ARG A 32 6.28 23.81 6.70
N ALA A 33 6.08 23.40 5.44
CA ALA A 33 6.13 22.01 5.06
C ALA A 33 7.50 21.45 5.49
N ALA A 34 7.50 20.53 6.46
CA ALA A 34 8.67 19.69 6.67
C ALA A 34 8.95 18.98 5.34
N ALA A 35 10.18 19.09 4.83
CA ALA A 35 10.60 18.36 3.65
C ALA A 35 10.37 16.85 3.90
N PRO A 36 9.96 16.07 2.89
CA PRO A 36 9.90 14.63 3.03
C PRO A 36 11.27 14.15 3.52
N THR A 37 11.26 13.41 4.62
CA THR A 37 12.43 12.81 5.23
C THR A 37 13.10 11.92 4.18
N LYS A 38 14.43 12.03 4.06
CA LYS A 38 15.18 11.25 3.08
C LYS A 38 14.96 9.77 3.39
N PRO A 39 14.58 8.92 2.42
CA PRO A 39 14.41 7.49 2.65
C PRO A 39 15.69 6.90 3.25
N ILE A 40 15.54 5.99 4.21
CA ILE A 40 16.66 5.22 4.74
C ILE A 40 17.16 4.33 3.60
N MET A 41 18.42 4.49 3.22
CA MET A 41 19.01 3.69 2.14
C MET A 41 19.45 2.35 2.69
N VAL A 42 19.44 1.33 1.83
CA VAL A 42 19.82 -0.02 2.22
C VAL A 42 21.26 -0.09 2.78
N GLU A 43 22.20 0.70 2.25
CA GLU A 43 23.59 0.71 2.71
C GLU A 43 23.77 1.32 4.10
N ASP A 44 22.82 2.14 4.55
CA ASP A 44 22.86 2.74 5.88
C ASP A 44 22.53 1.70 6.97
N VAL A 45 21.86 0.61 6.59
CA VAL A 45 21.33 -0.41 7.51
C VAL A 45 22.01 -1.76 7.34
N PHE A 46 22.22 -2.21 6.10
CA PHE A 46 22.69 -3.55 5.80
C PHE A 46 24.13 -3.55 5.30
N LYS A 47 24.95 -4.42 5.90
CA LYS A 47 26.32 -4.66 5.49
C LYS A 47 26.37 -5.64 4.32
N ASN A 48 27.42 -5.52 3.49
CA ASN A 48 27.71 -6.43 2.37
C ASN A 48 26.57 -6.55 1.32
N VAL A 49 25.81 -5.48 1.11
CA VAL A 49 24.92 -5.34 -0.04
C VAL A 49 25.79 -5.12 -1.29
N GLN A 50 25.50 -5.83 -2.39
CA GLN A 50 26.30 -5.76 -3.62
C GLN A 50 25.46 -5.47 -4.87
N ALA A 51 24.43 -6.28 -5.14
CA ALA A 51 23.63 -6.18 -6.37
C ALA A 51 22.43 -5.22 -6.29
N LEU A 52 21.95 -4.93 -5.08
CA LEU A 52 20.76 -4.11 -4.82
C LEU A 52 21.14 -2.85 -4.04
N LYS A 53 22.19 -2.17 -4.49
CA LYS A 53 22.64 -0.90 -3.91
C LYS A 53 21.82 0.28 -4.44
N GLY A 54 21.77 1.38 -3.69
CA GLY A 54 21.16 2.65 -4.08
C GLY A 54 19.63 2.65 -4.04
N ILE A 55 19.02 1.69 -3.36
CA ILE A 55 17.57 1.59 -3.15
C ILE A 55 17.22 1.82 -1.67
N GLY A 56 15.97 2.21 -1.42
CA GLY A 56 15.44 2.33 -0.07
C GLY A 56 15.35 0.97 0.64
N VAL A 57 15.33 1.00 1.97
CA VAL A 57 15.14 -0.20 2.81
C VAL A 57 13.82 -0.91 2.48
N ASP A 58 12.78 -0.17 2.16
CA ASP A 58 11.48 -0.70 1.72
C ASP A 58 11.60 -1.53 0.44
N ASP A 59 12.14 -0.94 -0.64
CA ASP A 59 12.35 -1.63 -1.92
C ASP A 59 13.26 -2.86 -1.74
N PHE A 60 14.27 -2.78 -0.86
CA PHE A 60 15.15 -3.89 -0.57
C PHE A 60 14.43 -5.05 0.13
N LEU A 61 13.65 -4.77 1.17
CA LEU A 61 12.90 -5.80 1.91
C LEU A 61 11.82 -6.44 1.03
N LEU A 62 11.09 -5.65 0.25
CA LEU A 62 10.14 -6.18 -0.73
C LEU A 62 10.79 -7.07 -1.78
N THR A 63 12.00 -6.69 -2.22
CA THR A 63 12.80 -7.49 -3.15
C THR A 63 13.17 -8.85 -2.55
N MET A 64 13.50 -8.92 -1.25
CA MET A 64 13.72 -10.19 -0.56
C MET A 64 12.45 -11.05 -0.55
N GLY A 65 11.28 -10.44 -0.30
CA GLY A 65 9.99 -11.11 -0.40
C GLY A 65 9.74 -11.73 -1.78
N ILE A 66 10.06 -11.00 -2.86
CA ILE A 66 9.97 -11.53 -4.24
C ILE A 66 10.90 -12.73 -4.42
N MET A 67 12.15 -12.64 -3.96
CA MET A 67 13.09 -13.76 -4.07
C MET A 67 12.57 -14.99 -3.34
N SER A 68 12.15 -14.83 -2.08
CA SER A 68 11.59 -15.90 -1.25
C SER A 68 10.37 -16.56 -1.89
N ALA A 69 9.40 -15.76 -2.34
CA ALA A 69 8.20 -16.26 -3.00
C ALA A 69 8.54 -16.97 -4.32
N ALA A 70 9.42 -16.40 -5.14
CA ALA A 70 9.80 -16.99 -6.42
C ALA A 70 10.48 -18.33 -6.26
N VAL A 71 11.43 -18.47 -5.32
CA VAL A 71 12.21 -19.70 -5.15
C VAL A 71 11.56 -20.70 -4.19
N GLY A 72 10.41 -20.37 -3.60
CA GLY A 72 9.71 -21.24 -2.64
C GLY A 72 10.49 -21.48 -1.35
N SER A 73 11.23 -20.47 -0.86
CA SER A 73 12.06 -20.57 0.35
C SER A 73 11.76 -19.41 1.30
N ASP A 74 11.91 -19.65 2.60
CA ASP A 74 11.90 -18.60 3.62
C ASP A 74 13.27 -17.87 3.69
N CYS A 75 13.38 -16.93 4.65
CA CYS A 75 14.60 -16.19 4.92
C CYS A 75 15.76 -17.11 5.31
N VAL A 76 15.51 -18.17 6.09
CA VAL A 76 16.55 -19.09 6.63
C VAL A 76 17.27 -19.82 5.50
N GLY A 77 16.55 -20.14 4.42
CA GLY A 77 17.14 -20.76 3.24
C GLY A 77 18.25 -19.94 2.58
N CYS A 78 18.34 -18.63 2.81
CA CYS A 78 19.42 -17.76 2.30
C CYS A 78 20.28 -17.13 3.41
N HIS A 79 19.68 -16.86 4.56
CA HIS A 79 20.26 -16.19 5.73
C HIS A 79 20.24 -17.17 6.92
N PRO A 80 21.34 -17.91 7.15
CA PRO A 80 21.41 -18.86 8.26
C PRO A 80 21.01 -18.21 9.59
N SER A 81 20.20 -18.93 10.37
CA SER A 81 19.67 -18.48 11.66
C SER A 81 18.71 -17.28 11.61
N ALA A 82 18.19 -16.89 10.44
CA ALA A 82 17.13 -15.89 10.34
C ALA A 82 15.93 -16.27 11.21
N GLY A 83 15.32 -15.27 11.88
CA GLY A 83 14.31 -15.50 12.91
C GLY A 83 14.88 -15.72 14.32
N THR A 84 16.19 -15.66 14.50
CA THR A 84 16.86 -15.68 15.81
C THR A 84 17.77 -14.46 15.99
N ASP A 85 18.30 -14.29 17.20
CA ASP A 85 19.28 -13.24 17.48
C ASP A 85 20.68 -13.53 16.93
N HIS A 86 20.92 -14.72 16.40
CA HIS A 86 22.21 -15.18 15.90
C HIS A 86 22.36 -15.07 14.38
N VAL A 87 21.39 -14.49 13.68
CA VAL A 87 21.46 -14.29 12.23
C VAL A 87 22.59 -13.34 11.85
N ASP A 88 23.45 -13.78 10.94
CA ASP A 88 24.40 -12.90 10.25
C ASP A 88 23.86 -12.58 8.85
N TRP A 89 23.18 -11.44 8.73
CA TRP A 89 22.63 -10.95 7.46
C TRP A 89 23.73 -10.68 6.42
N ALA A 90 24.94 -10.32 6.86
CA ALA A 90 26.05 -9.95 6.00
C ALA A 90 26.80 -11.15 5.43
N LEU A 91 26.72 -12.31 6.10
CA LEU A 91 27.35 -13.57 5.69
C LEU A 91 27.12 -13.85 4.20
N ASP A 92 28.21 -14.06 3.45
CA ASP A 92 28.13 -14.31 2.01
C ASP A 92 28.07 -15.80 1.68
N THR A 93 26.86 -16.32 1.59
CA THR A 93 26.60 -17.74 1.31
C THR A 93 26.68 -18.04 -0.20
N PRO A 94 26.95 -19.30 -0.60
CA PRO A 94 26.85 -19.71 -2.01
C PRO A 94 25.49 -19.38 -2.64
N ARG A 95 24.40 -19.49 -1.87
CA ARG A 95 23.05 -19.12 -2.31
C ARG A 95 22.93 -17.63 -2.60
N LYS A 96 23.44 -16.75 -1.72
CA LYS A 96 23.47 -15.30 -1.97
C LYS A 96 24.30 -14.93 -3.20
N ARG A 97 25.46 -15.59 -3.42
CA ARG A 97 26.26 -15.43 -4.66
C ARG A 97 25.45 -15.79 -5.92
N THR A 98 24.68 -16.88 -5.87
CA THR A 98 23.80 -17.26 -6.98
C THR A 98 22.66 -16.27 -7.17
N ALA A 99 21.98 -15.86 -6.09
CA ALA A 99 20.90 -14.87 -6.16
C ALA A 99 21.35 -13.57 -6.85
N ARG A 100 22.56 -13.07 -6.54
CA ARG A 100 23.11 -11.88 -7.21
C ARG A 100 23.32 -12.07 -8.72
N ARG A 101 23.78 -13.25 -9.15
CA ARG A 101 23.87 -13.59 -10.58
C ARG A 101 22.49 -13.62 -11.23
N MET A 102 21.48 -14.14 -10.53
CA MET A 102 20.10 -14.15 -11.04
C MET A 102 19.51 -12.74 -11.17
N VAL A 103 19.76 -11.85 -10.20
CA VAL A 103 19.37 -10.42 -10.29
C VAL A 103 19.98 -9.76 -11.52
N GLN A 104 21.29 -9.97 -11.75
CA GLN A 104 21.98 -9.45 -12.93
C GLN A 104 21.39 -10.02 -14.22
N MET A 105 21.07 -11.32 -14.25
CA MET A 105 20.49 -11.99 -15.40
C MET A 105 19.11 -11.43 -15.77
N VAL A 106 18.16 -11.33 -14.83
CA VAL A 106 16.82 -10.79 -15.14
C VAL A 106 16.88 -9.31 -15.53
N THR A 107 17.80 -8.54 -14.90
CA THR A 107 18.03 -7.14 -15.26
C THR A 107 18.56 -7.02 -16.70
N ALA A 108 19.55 -7.83 -17.06
CA ALA A 108 20.11 -7.84 -18.41
C ALA A 108 19.08 -8.30 -19.45
N LEU A 109 18.33 -9.38 -19.19
CA LEU A 109 17.30 -9.88 -20.09
C LEU A 109 16.25 -8.81 -20.40
N ASN A 110 15.76 -8.11 -19.38
CA ASN A 110 14.79 -7.02 -19.55
C ASN A 110 15.37 -5.82 -20.30
N ARG A 111 16.60 -5.41 -19.98
CA ARG A 111 17.30 -4.32 -20.68
C ARG A 111 17.49 -4.65 -22.16
N ASP A 112 18.02 -5.83 -22.45
CA ASP A 112 18.54 -6.19 -23.78
C ASP A 112 17.44 -6.66 -24.73
N ASN A 113 16.34 -7.24 -24.22
CA ASN A 113 15.31 -7.87 -25.05
C ASN A 113 13.92 -7.23 -24.92
N PHE A 114 13.69 -6.42 -23.88
CA PHE A 114 12.37 -5.85 -23.58
C PHE A 114 12.39 -4.33 -23.41
N ASN A 115 13.43 -3.65 -23.94
CA ASN A 115 13.60 -2.20 -23.84
C ASN A 115 13.56 -1.68 -22.40
N GLY A 116 14.10 -2.47 -21.46
CA GLY A 116 14.07 -2.18 -20.02
C GLY A 116 12.72 -2.44 -19.35
N ARG A 117 11.69 -2.90 -20.07
CA ARG A 117 10.42 -3.30 -19.46
C ARG A 117 10.63 -4.61 -18.69
N GLN A 118 10.14 -4.65 -17.46
CA GLN A 118 10.25 -5.82 -16.59
C GLN A 118 9.23 -6.89 -17.03
N VAL A 119 9.67 -7.78 -17.92
CA VAL A 119 8.88 -8.90 -18.46
C VAL A 119 9.38 -10.22 -17.89
N VAL A 120 10.70 -10.39 -17.76
CA VAL A 120 11.33 -11.57 -17.15
C VAL A 120 11.63 -11.27 -15.68
N THR A 121 11.13 -12.08 -14.77
CA THR A 121 11.32 -11.93 -13.32
C THR A 121 11.79 -13.24 -12.72
N CYS A 122 12.07 -13.26 -11.42
CA CYS A 122 12.30 -14.52 -10.73
C CYS A 122 11.06 -15.45 -10.81
N TRP A 123 9.85 -14.88 -10.76
CA TRP A 123 8.59 -15.64 -10.83
C TRP A 123 8.38 -16.29 -12.19
N THR A 124 8.74 -15.62 -13.31
CA THR A 124 8.56 -16.18 -14.66
C THR A 124 9.30 -17.50 -14.87
N CYS A 125 10.42 -17.71 -14.16
CA CYS A 125 11.21 -18.93 -14.27
C CYS A 125 10.94 -19.91 -13.12
N HIS A 126 10.92 -19.43 -11.87
CA HIS A 126 10.93 -20.31 -10.71
C HIS A 126 9.54 -20.79 -10.28
N ARG A 127 8.50 -19.95 -10.36
CA ARG A 127 7.12 -20.29 -9.99
C ARG A 127 6.97 -21.04 -8.65
N GLY A 128 7.65 -20.57 -7.62
CA GLY A 128 7.65 -21.17 -6.28
C GLY A 128 8.57 -22.39 -6.11
N ARG A 129 9.50 -22.63 -7.05
CA ARG A 129 10.49 -23.71 -6.96
C ARG A 129 11.91 -23.17 -6.84
N ASP A 130 12.75 -23.88 -6.07
CA ASP A 130 14.15 -23.49 -5.85
C ASP A 130 14.96 -23.47 -7.16
N ARG A 131 14.52 -24.22 -8.17
CA ARG A 131 15.08 -24.26 -9.52
C ARG A 131 13.96 -24.36 -10.58
N PRO A 132 14.09 -23.66 -11.73
CA PRO A 132 13.08 -23.67 -12.79
C PRO A 132 12.82 -25.07 -13.37
N VAL A 133 11.57 -25.33 -13.74
CA VAL A 133 11.20 -26.55 -14.47
C VAL A 133 11.41 -26.32 -15.96
N THR A 134 12.20 -27.18 -16.60
CA THR A 134 12.56 -27.04 -18.01
C THR A 134 11.72 -27.93 -18.94
N THR A 135 10.94 -28.86 -18.39
CA THR A 135 10.15 -29.82 -19.16
C THR A 135 8.69 -29.74 -18.72
N PRO A 136 7.72 -29.57 -19.64
CA PRO A 136 6.30 -29.58 -19.28
C PRO A 136 5.90 -30.94 -18.70
N THR A 137 5.07 -30.93 -17.65
CA THR A 137 4.46 -32.16 -17.14
C THR A 137 3.22 -32.50 -17.97
N LEU A 138 2.85 -33.78 -18.04
CA LEU A 138 1.61 -34.18 -18.73
C LEU A 138 0.36 -33.59 -18.08
N ASP A 139 0.39 -33.29 -16.77
CA ASP A 139 -0.70 -32.59 -16.09
C ASP A 139 -0.88 -31.14 -16.58
N VAL A 140 0.22 -30.45 -16.95
CA VAL A 140 0.13 -29.12 -17.57
C VAL A 140 -0.43 -29.21 -19.00
N VAL A 141 -0.22 -30.33 -19.69
CA VAL A 141 -0.68 -30.53 -21.08
C VAL A 141 -2.13 -31.01 -21.16
N TYR A 142 -2.53 -31.94 -20.29
CA TYR A 142 -3.83 -32.63 -20.35
C TYR A 142 -4.74 -32.36 -19.14
N GLY A 143 -4.23 -31.68 -18.10
CA GLY A 143 -5.01 -31.30 -16.93
C GLY A 143 -5.84 -30.03 -17.14
N PRO A 144 -6.61 -29.62 -16.12
CA PRO A 144 -7.32 -28.36 -16.18
C PRO A 144 -6.33 -27.20 -16.32
N PRO A 145 -6.66 -26.16 -17.11
CA PRO A 145 -5.83 -24.97 -17.21
C PRO A 145 -5.57 -24.36 -15.82
N ALA A 146 -4.33 -23.92 -15.58
CA ALA A 146 -4.04 -23.09 -14.42
C ALA A 146 -4.72 -21.73 -14.57
N ASP A 147 -5.40 -21.26 -13.53
CA ASP A 147 -6.00 -19.93 -13.48
C ASP A 147 -4.94 -18.89 -13.08
N ASP A 148 -4.02 -18.62 -14.02
CA ASP A 148 -3.06 -17.53 -13.91
C ASP A 148 -3.56 -16.33 -14.72
N SER A 149 -4.02 -15.28 -14.02
CA SER A 149 -4.36 -14.01 -14.67
C SER A 149 -3.10 -13.18 -14.97
N ASP A 150 -3.10 -12.49 -16.10
CA ASP A 150 -2.06 -11.52 -16.43
C ASP A 150 -2.05 -10.34 -15.42
N ASP A 151 -0.86 -9.85 -15.06
CA ASP A 151 -0.69 -8.65 -14.20
C ASP A 151 -1.44 -7.43 -14.78
N VAL A 152 -1.45 -7.30 -16.10
CA VAL A 152 -2.06 -6.18 -16.84
C VAL A 152 -3.23 -6.72 -17.64
N LEU A 153 -4.44 -6.48 -17.15
CA LEU A 153 -5.65 -6.94 -17.81
C LEU A 153 -5.87 -6.21 -19.15
N THR A 154 -6.35 -6.91 -20.16
CA THR A 154 -6.87 -6.28 -21.38
C THR A 154 -8.32 -5.87 -21.17
N GLN A 155 -8.75 -4.74 -21.78
CA GLN A 155 -10.16 -4.36 -21.80
C GLN A 155 -10.98 -5.43 -22.52
N ALA A 156 -11.93 -6.05 -21.83
CA ALA A 156 -12.82 -7.04 -22.42
C ALA A 156 -13.89 -6.40 -23.32
N ARG A 157 -14.39 -7.17 -24.28
CA ARG A 157 -15.47 -6.78 -25.20
C ARG A 157 -16.80 -7.33 -24.70
N GLY A 158 -17.88 -6.60 -24.89
CA GLY A 158 -19.23 -7.04 -24.49
C GLY A 158 -19.47 -7.09 -22.97
N VAL A 159 -18.56 -6.51 -22.18
CA VAL A 159 -18.70 -6.37 -20.72
C VAL A 159 -19.32 -5.02 -20.36
N PRO A 160 -19.87 -4.86 -19.14
CA PRO A 160 -20.33 -3.57 -18.66
C PRO A 160 -19.23 -2.50 -18.71
N SER A 161 -19.64 -1.25 -18.90
CA SER A 161 -18.73 -0.11 -18.76
C SER A 161 -18.24 0.06 -17.32
N VAL A 162 -17.09 0.72 -17.14
CA VAL A 162 -16.55 1.04 -15.82
C VAL A 162 -17.57 1.76 -14.94
N ASP A 163 -18.31 2.70 -15.51
CA ASP A 163 -19.35 3.46 -14.79
C ASP A 163 -20.48 2.54 -14.29
N GLN A 164 -20.96 1.62 -15.14
CA GLN A 164 -21.99 0.67 -14.73
C GLN A 164 -21.52 -0.25 -13.59
N VAL A 165 -20.27 -0.71 -13.62
CA VAL A 165 -19.72 -1.56 -12.55
C VAL A 165 -19.59 -0.78 -11.25
N LEU A 166 -19.05 0.44 -11.30
CA LEU A 166 -18.90 1.28 -10.10
C LEU A 166 -20.24 1.74 -9.55
N ASP A 167 -21.22 2.07 -10.39
CA ASP A 167 -22.57 2.44 -9.96
C ASP A 167 -23.27 1.26 -9.28
N LYS A 168 -23.13 0.04 -9.82
CA LYS A 168 -23.61 -1.20 -9.18
C LYS A 168 -22.98 -1.38 -7.80
N TYR A 169 -21.68 -1.18 -7.68
CA TYR A 169 -20.98 -1.27 -6.40
C TYR A 169 -21.45 -0.22 -5.39
N LEU A 170 -21.51 1.04 -5.81
CA LEU A 170 -21.97 2.12 -4.94
C LEU A 170 -23.43 1.90 -4.50
N GLN A 171 -24.27 1.34 -5.37
CA GLN A 171 -25.63 0.95 -5.00
C GLN A 171 -25.63 -0.20 -3.97
N ALA A 172 -24.87 -1.26 -4.22
CA ALA A 172 -24.78 -2.44 -3.35
C ALA A 172 -24.29 -2.12 -1.94
N ILE A 173 -23.30 -1.21 -1.84
CA ILE A 173 -22.71 -0.86 -0.55
C ILE A 173 -23.57 0.14 0.25
N GLY A 174 -24.68 0.66 -0.27
CA GLY A 174 -25.60 1.55 0.47
C GLY A 174 -26.01 2.82 -0.26
N GLY A 175 -25.65 2.98 -1.53
CA GLY A 175 -25.99 4.12 -2.38
C GLY A 175 -24.96 5.26 -2.31
N ALA A 176 -24.70 5.90 -3.45
CA ALA A 176 -23.67 6.94 -3.60
C ALA A 176 -23.78 8.08 -2.57
N ARG A 177 -25.00 8.51 -2.22
CA ARG A 177 -25.22 9.57 -1.22
C ARG A 177 -24.78 9.15 0.20
N ASN A 178 -25.05 7.92 0.61
CA ASN A 178 -24.67 7.44 1.94
C ASN A 178 -23.17 7.23 2.04
N VAL A 179 -22.59 6.62 1.01
CA VAL A 179 -21.13 6.42 0.91
C VAL A 179 -20.38 7.75 0.95
N ALA A 180 -20.83 8.75 0.19
CA ALA A 180 -20.18 10.06 0.14
C ALA A 180 -20.25 10.84 1.47
N ARG A 181 -21.17 10.49 2.37
CA ARG A 181 -21.26 11.09 3.72
C ARG A 181 -20.25 10.50 4.70
N VAL A 182 -19.63 9.37 4.38
CA VAL A 182 -18.62 8.74 5.24
C VAL A 182 -17.27 9.39 4.95
N THR A 183 -16.76 10.10 5.94
CA THR A 183 -15.50 10.86 5.87
C THR A 183 -14.44 10.33 6.82
N SER A 184 -14.83 9.50 7.78
CA SER A 184 -13.92 8.75 8.64
C SER A 184 -14.57 7.46 9.14
N PHE A 185 -13.75 6.51 9.57
CA PHE A 185 -14.20 5.41 10.42
C PHE A 185 -13.09 4.94 11.37
N VAL A 186 -13.53 4.28 12.44
CA VAL A 186 -12.68 3.48 13.33
C VAL A 186 -13.33 2.10 13.43
N ALA A 187 -12.60 1.05 13.09
CA ALA A 187 -13.01 -0.35 13.19
C ALA A 187 -12.08 -1.06 14.19
N THR A 188 -12.65 -1.69 15.21
CA THR A 188 -11.89 -2.42 16.24
C THR A 188 -12.28 -3.88 16.27
N GLY A 189 -11.34 -4.75 16.59
CA GLY A 189 -11.57 -6.18 16.69
C GLY A 189 -10.31 -6.97 17.01
N THR A 190 -10.24 -8.19 16.51
CA THR A 190 -9.12 -9.10 16.73
C THR A 190 -8.28 -9.25 15.47
N SER A 191 -6.96 -9.37 15.65
CA SER A 191 -6.04 -9.84 14.62
C SER A 191 -5.77 -11.32 14.88
N VAL A 192 -6.42 -12.19 14.10
CA VAL A 192 -6.29 -13.64 14.26
C VAL A 192 -5.06 -14.14 13.50
N GLY A 193 -4.40 -15.14 14.08
CA GLY A 193 -3.21 -15.75 13.48
C GLY A 193 -3.52 -16.47 12.17
N TYR A 194 -2.48 -16.82 11.43
CA TYR A 194 -2.58 -17.64 10.24
C TYR A 194 -1.81 -18.95 10.44
N ARG A 195 -2.47 -20.09 10.20
CA ARG A 195 -1.88 -21.44 10.32
C ARG A 195 -1.13 -21.69 11.65
N GLY A 196 -1.67 -21.19 12.75
CA GLY A 196 -1.06 -21.34 14.09
C GLY A 196 0.11 -20.40 14.37
N PHE A 197 0.48 -19.52 13.43
CA PHE A 197 1.47 -18.47 13.63
C PHE A 197 0.78 -17.11 13.76
N GLY A 198 1.19 -16.32 14.76
CA GLY A 198 0.51 -15.07 15.08
C GLY A 198 -0.83 -15.28 15.79
N GLY A 199 -1.56 -14.19 16.04
CA GLY A 199 -2.79 -14.19 16.86
C GLY A 199 -2.61 -13.48 18.20
N GLY A 200 -3.69 -13.45 18.99
CA GLY A 200 -3.76 -12.72 20.27
C GLY A 200 -3.68 -11.20 20.12
N GLY A 201 -3.79 -10.70 18.88
CA GLY A 201 -3.71 -9.28 18.60
C GLY A 201 -5.07 -8.60 18.72
N VAL A 202 -5.09 -7.39 19.25
CA VAL A 202 -6.23 -6.46 19.15
C VAL A 202 -5.90 -5.47 18.04
N VAL A 203 -6.78 -5.38 17.05
CA VAL A 203 -6.62 -4.48 15.90
C VAL A 203 -7.55 -3.28 16.01
N GLU A 204 -7.01 -2.11 15.68
CA GLU A 204 -7.76 -0.91 15.34
C GLU A 204 -7.36 -0.47 13.93
N VAL A 205 -8.34 -0.38 13.02
CA VAL A 205 -8.18 0.29 11.73
C VAL A 205 -8.93 1.61 11.76
N SER A 206 -8.19 2.69 11.57
CA SER A 206 -8.71 4.05 11.49
C SER A 206 -8.48 4.58 10.08
N ALA A 207 -9.46 5.26 9.49
CA ALA A 207 -9.30 5.96 8.21
C ALA A 207 -10.01 7.31 8.21
N GLN A 208 -9.44 8.27 7.49
CA GLN A 208 -10.03 9.59 7.30
C GLN A 208 -9.78 10.07 5.86
N ALA A 209 -10.85 10.53 5.20
CA ALA A 209 -10.79 11.04 3.85
C ALA A 209 -9.96 12.36 3.79
N PRO A 210 -9.25 12.63 2.68
CA PRO A 210 -9.23 11.80 1.48
C PRO A 210 -8.32 10.57 1.60
N ASP A 211 -7.17 10.68 2.27
CA ASP A 211 -6.08 9.72 2.10
C ASP A 211 -5.30 9.47 3.39
N LYS A 212 -5.98 9.34 4.52
CA LYS A 212 -5.35 8.93 5.79
C LYS A 212 -5.83 7.56 6.24
N ARG A 213 -4.91 6.70 6.65
CA ARG A 213 -5.23 5.38 7.19
C ARG A 213 -4.18 4.92 8.19
N ALA A 214 -4.62 4.22 9.21
CA ALA A 214 -3.79 3.61 10.22
C ALA A 214 -4.34 2.23 10.57
N THR A 215 -3.47 1.24 10.62
CA THR A 215 -3.74 -0.08 11.19
C THR A 215 -2.79 -0.25 12.36
N HIS A 216 -3.34 -0.38 13.57
CA HIS A 216 -2.60 -0.61 14.81
C HIS A 216 -2.99 -1.97 15.37
N ILE A 217 -2.01 -2.84 15.56
CA ILE A 217 -2.18 -4.14 16.19
C ILE A 217 -1.30 -4.17 17.44
N SER A 218 -1.94 -4.38 18.58
CA SER A 218 -1.28 -4.58 19.88
C SER A 218 -1.47 -6.01 20.34
N PHE A 219 -0.61 -6.50 21.22
CA PHE A 219 -0.67 -7.86 21.75
C PHE A 219 -0.72 -7.82 23.29
N PRO A 220 -1.89 -7.53 23.90
CA PRO A 220 -2.01 -7.35 25.36
C PRO A 220 -1.57 -8.56 26.18
N GLU A 221 -1.77 -9.77 25.67
CA GLU A 221 -1.35 -11.02 26.32
C GLU A 221 0.16 -11.29 26.20
N TYR A 222 0.83 -10.59 25.28
CA TYR A 222 2.27 -10.73 25.01
C TYR A 222 2.91 -9.35 24.84
N PRO A 223 2.95 -8.51 25.90
CA PRO A 223 3.37 -7.12 25.79
C PRO A 223 4.82 -6.97 25.28
N ASP A 224 5.70 -7.91 25.60
CA ASP A 224 7.09 -7.93 25.13
C ASP A 224 7.22 -8.15 23.62
N ARG A 225 6.14 -8.59 22.95
CA ARG A 225 6.10 -8.70 21.48
C ARG A 225 6.19 -7.33 20.82
N GLY A 226 5.75 -6.26 21.47
CA GLY A 226 5.64 -4.93 20.86
C GLY A 226 4.35 -4.78 20.05
N VAL A 227 4.36 -3.89 19.03
CA VAL A 227 3.18 -3.57 18.21
C VAL A 227 3.49 -3.70 16.73
N SER A 228 2.48 -4.07 15.94
CA SER A 228 2.51 -4.00 14.49
C SER A 228 1.66 -2.83 14.02
N VAL A 229 2.28 -1.86 13.35
CA VAL A 229 1.63 -0.61 12.97
C VAL A 229 1.95 -0.29 11.52
N ARG A 230 0.93 0.08 10.74
CA ARG A 230 1.07 0.64 9.38
C ARG A 230 0.25 1.91 9.31
N THR A 231 0.86 3.02 8.93
CA THR A 231 0.18 4.33 8.87
C THR A 231 0.49 5.09 7.59
N TYR A 232 -0.43 5.99 7.24
CA TYR A 232 -0.26 6.99 6.21
C TYR A 232 -1.08 8.23 6.56
N ASP A 233 -0.43 9.40 6.62
CA ASP A 233 -1.03 10.66 7.07
C ASP A 233 -1.50 11.60 5.94
N GLY A 234 -1.52 11.10 4.70
CA GLY A 234 -1.75 11.89 3.48
C GLY A 234 -0.47 12.41 2.82
N ARG A 235 0.69 12.18 3.45
CA ARG A 235 2.00 12.63 2.93
C ARG A 235 3.09 11.60 3.14
N THR A 236 3.29 11.18 4.38
CA THR A 236 4.27 10.20 4.83
C THR A 236 3.55 8.97 5.36
N GLY A 237 4.18 7.82 5.23
CA GLY A 237 3.68 6.59 5.80
C GLY A 237 4.77 5.90 6.59
N TRP A 238 4.38 5.07 7.54
CA TRP A 238 5.31 4.36 8.39
C TRP A 238 4.88 2.91 8.56
N ILE A 239 5.87 2.06 8.73
CA ILE A 239 5.66 0.71 9.22
C ILE A 239 6.51 0.51 10.47
N ALA A 240 5.90 -0.11 11.47
CA ALA A 240 6.59 -0.70 12.59
C ALA A 240 6.16 -2.16 12.69
N THR A 241 7.12 -3.07 12.74
CA THR A 241 6.85 -4.50 12.80
C THR A 241 7.66 -5.09 13.95
N PRO A 242 6.99 -5.82 14.87
CA PRO A 242 7.66 -6.38 16.03
C PRO A 242 8.67 -7.43 15.58
N LEU A 243 9.86 -7.43 16.20
CA LEU A 243 10.94 -8.39 15.94
C LEU A 243 11.47 -8.41 14.50
N ALA A 244 11.10 -7.44 13.66
CA ALA A 244 11.63 -7.31 12.31
C ALA A 244 13.09 -6.85 12.32
N VAL A 245 13.85 -7.21 11.26
CA VAL A 245 15.26 -6.80 11.10
C VAL A 245 15.42 -5.28 11.08
N VAL A 246 14.44 -4.57 10.51
CA VAL A 246 14.28 -3.12 10.62
C VAL A 246 12.94 -2.88 11.33
N PRO A 247 12.93 -2.67 12.66
CA PRO A 247 11.69 -2.65 13.44
C PRO A 247 10.74 -1.51 13.09
N LYS A 248 11.28 -0.40 12.57
CA LYS A 248 10.51 0.77 12.12
C LYS A 248 11.24 1.48 11.00
N TYR A 249 10.52 1.87 9.96
CA TYR A 249 11.01 2.75 8.90
C TYR A 249 9.85 3.53 8.25
N GLU A 250 10.19 4.69 7.66
CA GLU A 250 9.25 5.44 6.83
C GLU A 250 9.11 4.75 5.47
N LEU A 251 7.88 4.65 4.98
CA LEU A 251 7.58 4.14 3.65
C LEU A 251 8.04 5.14 2.57
N ALA A 252 8.69 4.62 1.54
CA ALA A 252 9.02 5.36 0.33
C ALA A 252 8.47 4.62 -0.91
N GLY A 253 8.84 5.13 -2.08
CA GLY A 253 8.55 4.50 -3.37
C GLY A 253 7.14 3.91 -3.50
N SER A 254 7.11 2.66 -3.97
CA SER A 254 5.87 1.92 -4.25
C SER A 254 5.03 1.63 -3.00
N GLU A 255 5.65 1.45 -1.84
CA GLU A 255 4.90 1.13 -0.61
C GLU A 255 4.17 2.35 -0.06
N ARG A 256 4.77 3.54 -0.14
CA ARG A 256 4.08 4.78 0.21
C ARG A 256 2.90 5.05 -0.74
N ASP A 257 3.08 4.79 -2.03
CA ASP A 257 2.00 4.92 -3.01
C ASP A 257 0.89 3.89 -2.76
N GLY A 258 1.26 2.67 -2.39
CA GLY A 258 0.34 1.62 -1.96
C GLY A 258 -0.44 2.01 -0.72
N ALA A 259 0.22 2.55 0.30
CA ALA A 259 -0.43 3.03 1.52
C ALA A 259 -1.41 4.19 1.26
N ARG A 260 -1.04 5.11 0.37
CA ARG A 260 -1.95 6.17 -0.12
C ARG A 260 -3.17 5.59 -0.81
N LEU A 261 -2.96 4.63 -1.71
CA LEU A 261 -4.05 3.97 -2.44
C LEU A 261 -4.98 3.23 -1.47
N ASP A 262 -4.43 2.47 -0.52
CA ASP A 262 -5.16 1.76 0.52
C ASP A 262 -6.00 2.73 1.39
N ALA A 263 -5.50 3.94 1.63
CA ALA A 263 -6.22 4.99 2.35
C ALA A 263 -7.37 5.58 1.52
N MET A 264 -7.13 5.92 0.25
CA MET A 264 -8.18 6.45 -0.64
C MET A 264 -9.28 5.42 -0.89
N LEU A 265 -8.91 4.16 -1.16
CA LEU A 265 -9.85 3.05 -1.43
C LEU A 265 -10.62 2.59 -0.17
N SER A 266 -10.26 3.09 1.01
CA SER A 266 -11.11 2.94 2.21
C SER A 266 -12.45 3.68 2.06
N PHE A 267 -12.55 4.60 1.11
CA PHE A 267 -13.75 5.36 0.78
C PHE A 267 -14.17 5.07 -0.67
N PRO A 268 -15.19 4.23 -0.92
CA PRO A 268 -15.58 3.78 -2.26
C PRO A 268 -15.86 4.89 -3.27
N ALA A 269 -16.35 6.05 -2.80
CA ALA A 269 -16.60 7.22 -3.64
C ALA A 269 -15.31 7.84 -4.24
N GLN A 270 -14.13 7.44 -3.77
CA GLN A 270 -12.84 7.94 -4.24
C GLN A 270 -12.17 7.09 -5.33
N ILE A 271 -12.78 5.97 -5.76
CA ILE A 271 -12.14 5.05 -6.73
C ILE A 271 -11.71 5.79 -8.01
N LYS A 272 -12.57 6.65 -8.56
CA LYS A 272 -12.28 7.42 -9.78
C LYS A 272 -11.21 8.50 -9.59
N GLN A 273 -10.96 8.93 -8.36
CA GLN A 273 -9.91 9.88 -8.00
C GLN A 273 -8.59 9.17 -7.72
N ALA A 274 -8.67 7.96 -7.16
CA ALA A 274 -7.51 7.13 -6.84
C ALA A 274 -6.88 6.48 -8.08
N LEU A 275 -7.71 6.11 -9.07
CA LEU A 275 -7.31 5.33 -10.23
C LEU A 275 -7.58 6.06 -11.54
N THR A 276 -6.63 5.93 -12.46
CA THR A 276 -6.73 6.43 -13.84
C THR A 276 -6.72 5.28 -14.84
N ASN A 277 -7.18 5.50 -16.06
CA ASN A 277 -7.22 4.49 -17.14
C ASN A 277 -7.88 3.17 -16.69
N VAL A 278 -8.95 3.29 -15.92
CA VAL A 278 -9.69 2.15 -15.39
C VAL A 278 -10.33 1.40 -16.56
N ARG A 279 -10.24 0.07 -16.52
CA ARG A 279 -10.77 -0.83 -17.53
C ARG A 279 -11.44 -2.03 -16.88
N VAL A 280 -12.39 -2.62 -17.59
CA VAL A 280 -13.04 -3.86 -17.19
C VAL A 280 -12.31 -5.02 -17.86
N GLY A 281 -11.79 -5.94 -17.05
CA GLY A 281 -11.10 -7.14 -17.51
C GLY A 281 -12.06 -8.21 -18.05
N PRO A 282 -11.52 -9.33 -18.55
CA PRO A 282 -12.34 -10.49 -18.89
C PRO A 282 -13.09 -11.03 -17.66
N PRO A 283 -14.20 -11.77 -17.85
CA PRO A 283 -14.83 -12.52 -16.78
C PRO A 283 -13.81 -13.39 -16.04
N SER A 284 -13.92 -13.45 -14.72
CA SER A 284 -12.99 -14.16 -13.86
C SER A 284 -13.76 -14.75 -12.68
N THR A 285 -13.12 -15.65 -11.95
CA THR A 285 -13.67 -16.24 -10.73
C THR A 285 -12.67 -16.10 -9.59
N ILE A 286 -13.18 -16.12 -8.35
CA ILE A 286 -12.37 -16.34 -7.15
C ILE A 286 -12.91 -17.61 -6.50
N GLY A 287 -12.19 -18.72 -6.67
CA GLY A 287 -12.77 -20.04 -6.39
C GLY A 287 -13.96 -20.28 -7.33
N ASP A 288 -15.13 -20.57 -6.75
CA ASP A 288 -16.37 -20.81 -7.50
C ASP A 288 -17.26 -19.56 -7.62
N GLN A 289 -16.72 -18.38 -7.26
CA GLN A 289 -17.47 -17.13 -7.23
C GLN A 289 -17.17 -16.28 -8.47
N ASP A 290 -18.17 -16.03 -9.30
CA ASP A 290 -18.07 -15.12 -10.44
C ASP A 290 -17.82 -13.67 -9.99
N VAL A 291 -16.84 -13.03 -10.62
CA VAL A 291 -16.46 -11.65 -10.31
C VAL A 291 -16.23 -10.82 -11.57
N THR A 292 -16.72 -9.57 -11.51
CA THR A 292 -16.33 -8.51 -12.44
C THR A 292 -15.02 -7.89 -11.96
N VAL A 293 -14.03 -7.83 -12.85
CA VAL A 293 -12.70 -7.31 -12.52
C VAL A 293 -12.49 -5.91 -13.11
N LEU A 294 -12.19 -4.93 -12.27
CA LEU A 294 -11.74 -3.60 -12.68
C LEU A 294 -10.25 -3.47 -12.42
N GLN A 295 -9.48 -2.96 -13.38
CA GLN A 295 -8.08 -2.61 -13.15
C GLN A 295 -7.81 -1.17 -13.55
N GLY A 296 -7.08 -0.43 -12.72
CA GLY A 296 -6.67 0.94 -12.97
C GLY A 296 -5.22 1.20 -12.57
N ASN A 297 -4.71 2.34 -13.00
CA ASN A 297 -3.38 2.82 -12.67
C ASN A 297 -3.44 3.75 -11.47
N GLY A 298 -2.71 3.40 -10.41
CA GLY A 298 -2.40 4.29 -9.29
C GLY A 298 -1.12 5.11 -9.54
N PRO A 299 -0.66 5.87 -8.53
CA PRO A 299 0.57 6.65 -8.61
C PRO A 299 1.79 5.80 -9.00
N ASN A 300 2.73 6.44 -9.71
CA ASN A 300 4.05 5.90 -10.09
C ASN A 300 4.05 4.50 -10.76
N GLY A 301 2.97 4.16 -11.45
CA GLY A 301 2.85 2.89 -12.19
C GLY A 301 2.44 1.69 -11.33
N THR A 302 1.91 1.96 -10.14
CA THR A 302 1.16 0.98 -9.33
C THR A 302 -0.07 0.53 -10.10
N LEU A 303 -0.32 -0.77 -10.14
CA LEU A 303 -1.58 -1.32 -10.66
C LEU A 303 -2.50 -1.66 -9.50
N ALA A 304 -3.77 -1.36 -9.63
CA ALA A 304 -4.79 -1.76 -8.66
C ALA A 304 -5.90 -2.51 -9.38
N THR A 305 -6.19 -3.72 -8.91
CA THR A 305 -7.24 -4.59 -9.43
C THR A 305 -8.30 -4.78 -8.35
N LEU A 306 -9.54 -4.45 -8.67
CA LEU A 306 -10.72 -4.59 -7.83
C LEU A 306 -11.57 -5.73 -8.38
N TYR A 307 -11.93 -6.69 -7.53
CA TYR A 307 -12.76 -7.83 -7.88
C TYR A 307 -14.10 -7.67 -7.17
N LEU A 308 -15.17 -7.50 -7.95
CA LEU A 308 -16.51 -7.25 -7.47
C LEU A 308 -17.36 -8.48 -7.71
N ASP A 309 -18.02 -8.98 -6.66
CA ASP A 309 -18.93 -10.11 -6.76
C ASP A 309 -20.08 -9.83 -7.71
N ASP A 310 -20.32 -10.71 -8.68
CA ASP A 310 -21.36 -10.49 -9.69
C ASP A 310 -22.77 -10.56 -9.09
N ARG A 311 -22.98 -11.30 -8.01
CA ARG A 311 -24.30 -11.44 -7.38
C ARG A 311 -24.67 -10.24 -6.52
N SER A 312 -23.80 -9.89 -5.57
CA SER A 312 -24.04 -8.79 -4.61
C SER A 312 -23.61 -7.43 -5.13
N GLY A 313 -22.66 -7.37 -6.06
CA GLY A 313 -22.00 -6.13 -6.48
C GLY A 313 -20.96 -5.60 -5.49
N LEU A 314 -20.66 -6.30 -4.40
CA LEU A 314 -19.71 -5.87 -3.38
C LEU A 314 -18.26 -6.18 -3.78
N LEU A 315 -17.33 -5.31 -3.37
CA LEU A 315 -15.90 -5.55 -3.51
C LEU A 315 -15.47 -6.72 -2.60
N VAL A 316 -14.96 -7.79 -3.17
CA VAL A 316 -14.53 -8.98 -2.39
C VAL A 316 -13.02 -9.13 -2.33
N ARG A 317 -12.29 -8.52 -3.28
CA ARG A 317 -10.83 -8.49 -3.28
C ARG A 317 -10.30 -7.22 -3.92
N MET A 318 -9.24 -6.68 -3.34
CA MET A 318 -8.36 -5.70 -3.97
C MET A 318 -6.95 -6.28 -4.02
N VAL A 319 -6.29 -6.19 -5.18
CA VAL A 319 -4.87 -6.51 -5.33
C VAL A 319 -4.17 -5.28 -5.89
N ARG A 320 -3.11 -4.83 -5.23
CA ARG A 320 -2.22 -3.80 -5.77
C ARG A 320 -0.82 -4.35 -6.01
N HIS A 321 -0.17 -3.84 -7.06
CA HIS A 321 1.17 -4.25 -7.46
C HIS A 321 2.13 -3.06 -7.41
N GLY A 322 2.97 -3.03 -6.38
CA GLY A 322 4.11 -2.12 -6.28
C GLY A 322 5.23 -2.52 -7.25
N ARG A 323 6.11 -1.58 -7.61
CA ARG A 323 7.31 -1.87 -8.41
C ARG A 323 8.48 -2.22 -7.50
N SER A 324 9.33 -3.15 -7.94
CA SER A 324 10.66 -3.38 -7.38
C SER A 324 11.68 -3.57 -8.52
N PRO A 325 13.00 -3.60 -8.22
CA PRO A 325 14.02 -3.88 -9.23
C PRO A 325 13.87 -5.20 -10.00
N ILE A 326 13.26 -6.23 -9.40
CA ILE A 326 13.25 -7.61 -9.97
C ILE A 326 11.86 -8.22 -10.19
N GLY A 327 10.80 -7.47 -9.92
CA GLY A 327 9.42 -7.92 -10.10
C GLY A 327 8.41 -6.93 -9.53
N ARG A 328 7.14 -7.14 -9.83
CA ARG A 328 6.06 -6.48 -9.10
C ARG A 328 5.85 -7.14 -7.74
N VAL A 329 5.49 -6.33 -6.75
CA VAL A 329 5.22 -6.75 -5.38
C VAL A 329 3.72 -6.71 -5.16
N PRO A 330 3.03 -7.86 -5.05
CA PRO A 330 1.61 -7.89 -4.77
C PRO A 330 1.34 -7.60 -3.29
N THR A 331 0.26 -6.85 -3.05
CA THR A 331 -0.44 -6.77 -1.76
C THR A 331 -1.92 -6.98 -2.03
N GLN A 332 -2.54 -7.85 -1.25
CA GLN A 332 -3.93 -8.24 -1.43
C GLN A 332 -4.74 -7.94 -0.17
N VAL A 333 -5.98 -7.50 -0.36
CA VAL A 333 -6.98 -7.41 0.69
C VAL A 333 -8.23 -8.15 0.24
N ASP A 334 -8.62 -9.19 0.96
CA ASP A 334 -9.91 -9.85 0.79
C ASP A 334 -10.91 -9.32 1.82
N TYR A 335 -12.15 -9.10 1.39
CA TYR A 335 -13.24 -8.58 2.20
C TYR A 335 -14.39 -9.59 2.26
N SER A 336 -14.91 -9.86 3.45
CA SER A 336 -16.11 -10.65 3.64
C SER A 336 -16.91 -10.18 4.86
N ASP A 337 -18.04 -10.84 5.10
CA ASP A 337 -18.95 -10.52 6.21
C ASP A 337 -19.40 -9.05 6.21
N TYR A 338 -20.03 -8.64 5.10
CA TYR A 338 -20.57 -7.30 4.96
C TYR A 338 -21.82 -7.10 5.83
N ARG A 339 -21.77 -6.14 6.75
CA ARG A 339 -22.88 -5.80 7.67
C ARG A 339 -23.29 -4.34 7.55
N ASP A 340 -24.53 -4.02 7.90
CA ASP A 340 -25.00 -2.63 7.91
C ASP A 340 -24.38 -1.83 9.05
N VAL A 341 -23.77 -0.71 8.72
CA VAL A 341 -23.23 0.27 9.66
C VAL A 341 -23.61 1.65 9.15
N GLY A 342 -24.50 2.35 9.87
CA GLY A 342 -24.87 3.74 9.55
C GLY A 342 -25.41 3.97 8.13
N GLY A 343 -26.07 2.96 7.52
CA GLY A 343 -26.65 3.04 6.18
C GLY A 343 -25.70 2.67 5.04
N ILE A 344 -24.51 2.13 5.34
CA ILE A 344 -23.63 1.47 4.37
C ILE A 344 -23.33 0.04 4.79
N LYS A 345 -22.98 -0.83 3.83
CA LYS A 345 -22.42 -2.15 4.07
C LYS A 345 -20.93 -2.01 4.31
N PHE A 346 -20.46 -2.43 5.47
CA PHE A 346 -19.03 -2.43 5.84
C PHE A 346 -18.55 -3.89 5.99
N PRO A 347 -17.39 -4.28 5.46
CA PRO A 347 -16.86 -5.64 5.63
C PRO A 347 -16.25 -5.82 7.02
N PHE A 348 -16.74 -6.80 7.78
CA PHE A 348 -16.25 -7.08 9.13
C PHE A 348 -15.05 -8.03 9.14
N HIS A 349 -14.79 -8.77 8.05
CA HIS A 349 -13.66 -9.67 7.93
C HIS A 349 -12.70 -9.22 6.82
N TRP A 350 -11.46 -8.91 7.18
CA TRP A 350 -10.42 -8.52 6.23
C TRP A 350 -9.27 -9.52 6.28
N THR A 351 -8.80 -9.98 5.12
CA THR A 351 -7.50 -10.66 5.01
C THR A 351 -6.55 -9.74 4.28
N PHE A 352 -5.53 -9.21 4.97
CA PHE A 352 -4.46 -8.42 4.37
C PHE A 352 -3.23 -9.31 4.17
N ALA A 353 -2.81 -9.54 2.92
CA ALA A 353 -1.72 -10.45 2.58
C ALA A 353 -0.65 -9.76 1.72
N TRP A 354 0.61 -10.11 1.97
CA TRP A 354 1.78 -9.66 1.23
C TRP A 354 2.80 -10.80 1.15
N LEU A 355 3.93 -10.61 0.46
CA LEU A 355 4.82 -11.72 0.07
C LEU A 355 5.44 -12.51 1.23
N ASP A 356 5.58 -11.91 2.41
CA ASP A 356 6.17 -12.52 3.60
C ASP A 356 5.24 -12.49 4.83
N GLY A 357 3.94 -12.26 4.64
CA GLY A 357 2.99 -12.33 5.75
C GLY A 357 1.53 -12.13 5.38
N ARG A 358 0.68 -12.37 6.38
CA ARG A 358 -0.77 -12.24 6.28
C ARG A 358 -1.34 -11.89 7.65
N ASP A 359 -2.21 -10.89 7.67
CA ASP A 359 -3.02 -10.51 8.82
C ASP A 359 -4.49 -10.78 8.51
N ASN A 360 -5.20 -11.41 9.44
CA ASN A 360 -6.64 -11.61 9.35
C ASN A 360 -7.30 -10.77 10.45
N PHE A 361 -8.20 -9.87 10.06
CA PHE A 361 -8.95 -9.01 10.98
C PHE A 361 -10.39 -9.47 11.06
N GLU A 362 -10.88 -9.65 12.29
CA GLU A 362 -12.29 -9.86 12.60
C GLU A 362 -12.76 -8.67 13.44
N PHE A 363 -13.45 -7.73 12.80
CA PHE A 363 -13.98 -6.56 13.48
C PHE A 363 -15.22 -6.91 14.30
N SER A 364 -15.34 -6.29 15.47
CA SER A 364 -16.51 -6.42 16.35
C SER A 364 -17.29 -5.12 16.46
N ASP A 365 -16.64 -3.97 16.26
CA ASP A 365 -17.25 -2.65 16.31
C ASP A 365 -16.71 -1.76 15.18
N VAL A 366 -17.60 -1.01 14.55
CA VAL A 366 -17.28 -0.06 13.48
C VAL A 366 -18.05 1.23 13.72
N LYS A 367 -17.32 2.33 13.85
CA LYS A 367 -17.87 3.68 14.09
C LYS A 367 -17.54 4.57 12.91
N LEU A 368 -18.57 5.14 12.29
CA LEU A 368 -18.42 6.06 11.16
C LEU A 368 -18.42 7.52 11.62
N ASN A 369 -17.74 8.38 10.88
CA ASN A 369 -17.74 9.84 11.05
C ASN A 369 -17.35 10.32 12.47
N VAL A 370 -16.50 9.55 13.14
CA VAL A 370 -15.93 9.94 14.43
C VAL A 370 -14.67 10.80 14.24
N PRO A 371 -14.40 11.78 15.12
CA PRO A 371 -13.13 12.47 15.14
C PRO A 371 -11.98 11.49 15.41
N ILE A 372 -10.88 11.65 14.68
CA ILE A 372 -9.67 10.83 14.84
C ILE A 372 -8.50 11.80 15.06
N ASP A 373 -7.71 11.55 16.09
CA ASP A 373 -6.50 12.33 16.33
C ASP A 373 -5.51 12.14 15.17
N ALA A 374 -5.02 13.23 14.61
CA ALA A 374 -4.07 13.22 13.50
C ALA A 374 -2.79 12.43 13.83
N VAL A 375 -2.39 12.37 15.11
CA VAL A 375 -1.24 11.61 15.58
C VAL A 375 -1.36 10.13 15.27
N LYS A 376 -2.58 9.57 15.22
CA LYS A 376 -2.79 8.14 14.90
C LYS A 376 -2.29 7.74 13.50
N PHE A 377 -2.25 8.69 12.57
CA PHE A 377 -1.83 8.47 11.19
C PHE A 377 -0.34 8.75 10.94
N GLY A 378 0.36 9.33 11.93
CA GLY A 378 1.76 9.71 11.80
C GLY A 378 2.73 8.57 12.11
N GLU A 379 3.96 8.94 12.46
CA GLU A 379 4.99 7.99 12.89
C GLU A 379 4.56 7.25 14.17
N PRO A 380 4.61 5.90 14.21
CA PRO A 380 4.28 5.16 15.40
C PRO A 380 5.32 5.38 16.50
N ASN A 381 4.82 5.65 17.71
CA ASN A 381 5.63 5.66 18.92
C ASN A 381 5.87 4.21 19.38
N VAL A 382 6.87 3.57 18.78
CA VAL A 382 7.41 2.29 19.24
C VAL A 382 8.65 2.56 20.08
N ALA A 383 8.71 1.95 21.28
CA ALA A 383 9.92 1.95 22.09
C ALA A 383 11.10 1.45 21.22
N PRO A 384 12.29 2.08 21.31
CA PRO A 384 13.45 1.59 20.59
C PRO A 384 13.69 0.12 20.94
N ALA A 385 14.07 -0.70 19.97
CA ALA A 385 14.54 -2.05 20.27
C ALA A 385 15.67 -1.93 21.31
N PRO A 386 15.68 -2.77 22.38
CA PRO A 386 16.78 -2.76 23.33
C PRO A 386 18.08 -2.96 22.54
N ALA A 387 19.06 -2.08 22.79
CA ALA A 387 20.35 -2.16 22.11
C ALA A 387 20.93 -3.56 22.33
N LYS A 388 21.05 -4.34 21.25
CA LYS A 388 21.72 -5.64 21.32
C LYS A 388 23.16 -5.39 21.76
N VAL A 389 23.50 -5.85 22.95
CA VAL A 389 24.88 -5.90 23.43
C VAL A 389 25.64 -6.74 22.43
N ALA A 390 26.53 -6.11 21.66
CA ALA A 390 27.41 -6.82 20.74
C ALA A 390 28.17 -7.90 21.53
N ARG A 391 27.96 -9.16 21.16
CA ARG A 391 28.82 -10.27 21.57
C ARG A 391 29.37 -10.95 20.32
#